data_AF-A0A2P6V9Z4-F1
#
_entry.id   AF-A0A2P6V9Z4-F1
#
_cell.length_a   1.000
_cell.length_b   1.000
_cell.length_c   1.000
_cell.angle_alpha   90.00
_cell.angle_beta   90.00
_cell.angle_gamma   90.00
#
_symmetry.space_group_name_H-M   'P 1'
#
loop_
_entity.id
_entity.type
_entity.pdbx_description
1 polymer ?
#
loop_
_entity_poly.entity_id
_entity_poly.type
_entity_poly.pdbx_seq_one_letter_code
_entity_poly.pdbx_strand_id
1 'polypeptide(L)'
;MQCSITEIEAGGMAAQKAAGDAAFRAGELERALEHYSAALEGDPLHVPTLCNRSLTALKLGLPEAALQDAEAALHALAPGSFSLGYGLQQQHLQQQRLAKAVHRKAEALAALGQLLDAIRTYRQGLAACPGSAELHAALRMATEELPESWLAKYWGGHVESAQAPHPLSSRDGRLIKPVPAEQRLAPPDLQAHLQAALYDLGDEARDLLCAAWARGRRPGKAEAAYMRGAAYLNAGNAQQAIKDARFALAYGPQLEAACTALVPAGGKEGAAAGGPPAPPPAAEVGRTSAWPAALALLSGALEAVADNVYAALAAQRALELDPENGSYAEAVARLLRRIPEPCAAALQAGGAAGLEAHLAAEKEQATPEYRRNRPKYYYYYEWMKKRIGAQYPALPEPVMDKLLALEANELDMVLQYPAATRMTVERLLGVYQGQGADALESYSVPLLSWEDLQTIREGDGTDVPALPPAQQQEVRRLEAGGSAAPAAQAGEESQKQDGGGGDASATGVLPAAEAAAAATHDASATAAGGMHGAHTVEAAPANDDDAASCSLDGGSDGAASEADSIDLEDLYALD
;
A
#
# COMPACT_ATOMS: atom_id res chain seq x y z
N MET A 1 -27.28 62.87 -8.24
CA MET A 1 -25.94 62.71 -8.83
C MET A 1 -24.93 62.61 -7.70
N GLN A 2 -24.73 61.40 -7.19
CA GLN A 2 -23.66 61.07 -6.24
C GLN A 2 -23.18 59.67 -6.60
N CYS A 3 -22.49 59.56 -7.74
CA CYS A 3 -21.38 58.62 -7.76
C CYS A 3 -20.37 59.17 -6.77
N SER A 4 -20.08 58.42 -5.71
CA SER A 4 -19.05 58.84 -4.76
C SER A 4 -17.70 58.83 -5.47
N ILE A 5 -16.79 59.70 -5.03
CA ILE A 5 -15.46 59.87 -5.66
C ILE A 5 -14.72 58.51 -5.75
N THR A 6 -14.94 57.66 -4.75
CA THR A 6 -14.50 56.25 -4.67
C THR A 6 -14.88 55.38 -5.88
N GLU A 7 -16.02 55.60 -6.55
CA GLU A 7 -16.42 54.82 -7.73
C GLU A 7 -15.59 55.21 -8.96
N ILE A 8 -15.20 56.48 -9.05
CA ILE A 8 -14.36 57.02 -10.14
C ILE A 8 -12.91 56.57 -9.91
N GLU A 9 -12.43 56.61 -8.67
CA GLU A 9 -11.10 56.13 -8.27
C GLU A 9 -10.97 54.61 -8.45
N ALA A 10 -11.98 53.82 -8.06
CA ALA A 10 -12.00 52.37 -8.30
C ALA A 10 -12.03 52.03 -9.80
N GLY A 11 -12.74 52.83 -10.62
CA GLY A 11 -12.68 52.74 -12.08
C GLY A 11 -11.27 53.02 -12.63
N GLY A 12 -10.56 54.00 -12.05
CA GLY A 12 -9.17 54.31 -12.36
C GLY A 12 -8.22 53.16 -12.01
N MET A 13 -8.29 52.61 -10.80
CA MET A 13 -7.49 51.47 -10.35
C MET A 13 -7.69 50.23 -11.23
N ALA A 14 -8.94 49.90 -11.57
CA ALA A 14 -9.24 48.78 -12.47
C ALA A 14 -8.70 49.01 -13.91
N ALA A 15 -8.78 50.25 -14.42
CA ALA A 15 -8.25 50.60 -15.73
C ALA A 15 -6.71 50.57 -15.78
N GLN A 16 -6.03 51.10 -14.75
CA GLN A 16 -4.57 51.04 -14.65
C GLN A 16 -4.07 49.60 -14.50
N LYS A 17 -4.75 48.77 -13.69
CA LYS A 17 -4.44 47.33 -13.63
C LYS A 17 -4.58 46.66 -15.01
N ALA A 18 -5.67 46.94 -15.74
CA ALA A 18 -5.87 46.38 -17.08
C ALA A 18 -4.83 46.86 -18.11
N ALA A 19 -4.33 48.09 -17.98
CA ALA A 19 -3.21 48.61 -18.76
C ALA A 19 -1.89 47.90 -18.43
N GLY A 20 -1.60 47.68 -17.13
CA GLY A 20 -0.46 46.86 -16.68
C GLY A 20 -0.54 45.41 -17.18
N ASP A 21 -1.72 44.79 -17.07
CA ASP A 21 -2.00 43.45 -17.60
C ASP A 21 -1.81 43.39 -19.14
N ALA A 22 -1.94 44.51 -19.85
CA ALA A 22 -1.69 44.60 -21.30
C ALA A 22 -0.20 44.82 -21.61
N ALA A 23 0.46 45.77 -20.96
CA ALA A 23 1.90 46.05 -21.10
C ALA A 23 2.75 44.81 -20.76
N PHE A 24 2.40 44.10 -19.69
CA PHE A 24 3.06 42.84 -19.29
C PHE A 24 2.94 41.74 -20.36
N ARG A 25 1.80 41.67 -21.07
CA ARG A 25 1.60 40.74 -22.20
C ARG A 25 2.29 41.21 -23.49
N ALA A 26 2.57 42.50 -23.64
CA ALA A 26 3.38 43.05 -24.73
C ALA A 26 4.89 42.90 -24.47
N GLY A 27 5.31 42.55 -23.25
CA GLY A 27 6.72 42.51 -22.83
C GLY A 27 7.29 43.85 -22.37
N GLU A 28 6.46 44.90 -22.27
CA GLU A 28 6.83 46.22 -21.79
C GLU A 28 6.83 46.26 -20.25
N LEU A 29 7.81 45.59 -19.64
CA LEU A 29 7.83 45.30 -18.20
C LEU A 29 7.92 46.56 -17.32
N GLU A 30 8.72 47.54 -17.70
CA GLU A 30 8.88 48.81 -16.98
C GLU A 30 7.55 49.58 -16.96
N ARG A 31 6.89 49.66 -18.12
CA ARG A 31 5.56 50.29 -18.27
C ARG A 31 4.47 49.52 -17.52
N ALA A 32 4.58 48.19 -17.45
CA ALA A 32 3.69 47.38 -16.62
C ALA A 32 3.88 47.70 -15.13
N LEU A 33 5.12 47.87 -14.65
CA LEU A 33 5.42 48.25 -13.27
C LEU A 33 4.90 49.66 -12.93
N GLU A 34 5.02 50.62 -13.85
CA GLU A 34 4.39 51.95 -13.75
C GLU A 34 2.86 51.83 -13.60
N HIS A 35 2.20 51.14 -14.54
CA HIS A 35 0.74 50.97 -14.53
C HIS A 35 0.22 50.22 -13.29
N TYR A 36 0.92 49.17 -12.82
CA TYR A 36 0.54 48.48 -11.57
C TYR A 36 0.78 49.35 -10.33
N SER A 37 1.80 50.19 -10.32
CA SER A 37 2.04 51.12 -9.20
C SER A 37 0.98 52.20 -9.14
N ALA A 38 0.59 52.79 -10.28
CA ALA A 38 -0.53 53.73 -10.37
C ALA A 38 -1.88 53.09 -10.01
N ALA A 39 -2.06 51.79 -10.25
CA ALA A 39 -3.24 51.06 -9.78
C ALA A 39 -3.27 50.89 -8.24
N LEU A 40 -2.11 50.75 -7.60
CA LEU A 40 -1.99 50.61 -6.14
C LEU A 40 -2.11 51.95 -5.39
N GLU A 41 -2.07 53.10 -6.07
CA GLU A 41 -2.39 54.40 -5.45
C GLU A 41 -3.86 54.47 -4.98
N GLY A 42 -4.78 53.77 -5.66
CA GLY A 42 -6.20 53.71 -5.31
C GLY A 42 -6.58 52.61 -4.32
N ASP A 43 -5.80 51.52 -4.26
CA ASP A 43 -5.96 50.42 -3.29
C ASP A 43 -4.58 49.79 -3.01
N PRO A 44 -3.85 50.28 -1.99
CA PRO A 44 -2.50 49.79 -1.68
C PRO A 44 -2.43 48.33 -1.26
N LEU A 45 -3.57 47.71 -0.92
CA LEU A 45 -3.66 46.30 -0.50
C LEU A 45 -4.32 45.42 -1.56
N HIS A 46 -4.37 45.88 -2.82
CA HIS A 46 -4.99 45.12 -3.91
C HIS A 46 -4.19 43.88 -4.30
N VAL A 47 -4.42 42.77 -3.58
CA VAL A 47 -3.71 41.48 -3.72
C VAL A 47 -3.47 41.05 -5.19
N PRO A 48 -4.45 41.09 -6.12
CA PRO A 48 -4.20 40.77 -7.54
C PRO A 48 -3.19 41.68 -8.25
N THR A 49 -3.10 42.95 -7.87
CA THR A 49 -2.15 43.91 -8.46
C THR A 49 -0.78 43.77 -7.81
N LEU A 50 -0.71 43.58 -6.47
CA LEU A 50 0.54 43.27 -5.77
C LEU A 50 1.22 42.01 -6.34
N CYS A 51 0.46 40.91 -6.53
CA CYS A 51 0.99 39.69 -7.14
C CYS A 51 1.46 39.87 -8.60
N ASN A 52 0.86 40.80 -9.34
CA ASN A 52 1.25 41.10 -10.72
C ASN A 52 2.46 42.07 -10.79
N ARG A 53 2.55 43.04 -9.88
CA ARG A 53 3.72 43.92 -9.76
C ARG A 53 4.95 43.15 -9.26
N SER A 54 4.78 42.28 -8.26
CA SER A 54 5.81 41.34 -7.79
C SER A 54 6.40 40.50 -8.95
N LEU A 55 5.55 39.87 -9.76
CA LEU A 55 5.99 39.13 -10.96
C LEU A 55 6.72 40.00 -11.98
N THR A 56 6.33 41.27 -12.11
CA THR A 56 6.96 42.21 -13.04
C THR A 56 8.33 42.65 -12.54
N ALA A 57 8.46 42.91 -11.24
CA ALA A 57 9.73 43.19 -10.58
C ALA A 57 10.71 42.01 -10.68
N LEU A 58 10.25 40.76 -10.53
CA LEU A 58 11.09 39.56 -10.75
C LEU A 58 11.64 39.48 -12.17
N LYS A 59 10.79 39.71 -13.18
CA LYS A 59 11.23 39.74 -14.59
C LYS A 59 12.16 40.92 -14.93
N LEU A 60 12.18 41.97 -14.11
CA LEU A 60 13.11 43.10 -14.21
C LEU A 60 14.40 42.90 -13.40
N GLY A 61 14.55 41.78 -12.68
CA GLY A 61 15.70 41.54 -11.81
C GLY A 61 15.69 42.35 -10.51
N LEU A 62 14.50 42.64 -9.96
CA LEU A 62 14.28 43.42 -8.74
C LEU A 62 13.62 42.55 -7.63
N PRO A 63 14.29 41.50 -7.12
CA PRO A 63 13.66 40.51 -6.25
C PRO A 63 13.30 41.05 -4.86
N GLU A 64 14.00 42.05 -4.31
CA GLU A 64 13.66 42.66 -3.03
C GLU A 64 12.33 43.41 -3.08
N ALA A 65 12.08 44.13 -4.18
CA ALA A 65 10.81 44.81 -4.43
C ALA A 65 9.67 43.79 -4.65
N ALA A 66 9.96 42.69 -5.34
CA ALA A 66 9.01 41.61 -5.53
C ALA A 66 8.64 40.90 -4.22
N LEU A 67 9.60 40.71 -3.32
CA LEU A 67 9.39 40.14 -1.99
C LEU A 67 8.47 41.05 -1.16
N GLN A 68 8.73 42.36 -1.13
CA GLN A 68 7.90 43.35 -0.42
C GLN A 68 6.44 43.33 -0.91
N ASP A 69 6.22 43.29 -2.23
CA ASP A 69 4.87 43.18 -2.82
C ASP A 69 4.18 41.86 -2.44
N ALA A 70 4.91 40.75 -2.43
CA ALA A 70 4.36 39.45 -2.06
C ALA A 70 4.03 39.35 -0.56
N GLU A 71 4.85 39.95 0.30
CA GLU A 71 4.58 40.03 1.74
C GLU A 71 3.40 40.96 2.06
N ALA A 72 3.26 42.10 1.37
CA ALA A 72 2.08 42.95 1.46
C ALA A 72 0.81 42.18 1.02
N ALA A 73 0.90 41.40 -0.06
CA ALA A 73 -0.20 40.56 -0.54
C ALA A 73 -0.59 39.45 0.45
N LEU A 74 0.40 38.82 1.11
CA LEU A 74 0.15 37.83 2.17
C LEU A 74 -0.45 38.47 3.43
N HIS A 75 0.02 39.65 3.83
CA HIS A 75 -0.51 40.38 4.98
C HIS A 75 -1.98 40.78 4.77
N ALA A 76 -2.32 41.27 3.57
CA ALA A 76 -3.70 41.60 3.19
C ALA A 76 -4.64 40.38 3.13
N LEU A 77 -4.11 39.15 3.08
CA LEU A 77 -4.88 37.90 3.12
C LEU A 77 -4.95 37.26 4.52
N ALA A 78 -4.30 37.83 5.52
CA ALA A 78 -4.16 37.23 6.85
C ALA A 78 -5.53 37.01 7.55
N PRO A 79 -5.70 35.91 8.32
CA PRO A 79 -7.00 35.48 8.85
C PRO A 79 -7.63 36.41 9.91
N GLY A 80 -7.00 37.54 10.25
CA GLY A 80 -7.61 38.61 11.05
C GLY A 80 -8.35 39.67 10.22
N SER A 81 -8.06 39.81 8.93
CA SER A 81 -8.62 40.88 8.09
C SER A 81 -10.02 40.60 7.55
N PHE A 82 -10.49 39.35 7.63
CA PHE A 82 -11.73 38.90 6.97
C PHE A 82 -12.49 37.90 7.86
N SER A 83 -13.64 38.34 8.38
CA SER A 83 -14.46 37.58 9.34
C SER A 83 -15.35 36.50 8.69
N LEU A 84 -15.89 35.61 9.51
CA LEU A 84 -16.79 34.51 9.12
C LEU A 84 -18.01 35.07 8.35
N GLY A 85 -18.22 34.60 7.12
CA GLY A 85 -19.39 34.96 6.30
C GLY A 85 -19.29 34.63 4.82
N TYR A 86 -18.09 34.43 4.29
CA TYR A 86 -17.88 34.13 2.86
C TYR A 86 -18.43 32.77 2.44
N GLY A 87 -19.26 32.76 1.40
CA GLY A 87 -19.69 31.54 0.72
C GLY A 87 -18.55 30.86 -0.06
N LEU A 88 -18.70 29.56 -0.32
CA LEU A 88 -17.65 28.66 -0.85
C LEU A 88 -16.87 29.21 -2.06
N GLN A 89 -17.55 29.89 -3.00
CA GLN A 89 -16.90 30.49 -4.18
C GLN A 89 -15.88 31.59 -3.82
N GLN A 90 -16.15 32.39 -2.79
CA GLN A 90 -15.24 33.45 -2.34
C GLN A 90 -14.10 32.87 -1.49
N GLN A 91 -14.34 31.80 -0.72
CA GLN A 91 -13.30 31.05 -0.03
C GLN A 91 -12.29 30.42 -1.02
N HIS A 92 -12.79 29.79 -2.10
CA HIS A 92 -11.93 29.23 -3.15
C HIS A 92 -11.14 30.33 -3.88
N LEU A 93 -11.74 31.48 -4.18
CA LEU A 93 -11.03 32.62 -4.77
C LEU A 93 -9.96 33.19 -3.82
N GLN A 94 -10.21 33.20 -2.51
CA GLN A 94 -9.23 33.61 -1.50
C GLN A 94 -8.07 32.61 -1.41
N GLN A 95 -8.33 31.30 -1.45
CA GLN A 95 -7.30 30.26 -1.52
C GLN A 95 -6.44 30.39 -2.78
N GLN A 96 -7.04 30.65 -3.95
CA GLN A 96 -6.27 30.85 -5.18
C GLN A 96 -5.40 32.13 -5.12
N ARG A 97 -5.88 33.20 -4.48
CA ARG A 97 -5.08 34.41 -4.23
C ARG A 97 -3.93 34.15 -3.26
N LEU A 98 -4.18 33.37 -2.20
CA LEU A 98 -3.16 32.99 -1.21
C LEU A 98 -2.07 32.12 -1.83
N ALA A 99 -2.43 31.10 -2.61
CA ALA A 99 -1.47 30.29 -3.36
C ALA A 99 -0.59 31.14 -4.28
N LYS A 100 -1.16 32.14 -4.97
CA LYS A 100 -0.39 33.04 -5.84
C LYS A 100 0.53 33.98 -5.07
N ALA A 101 0.09 34.53 -3.92
CA ALA A 101 0.92 35.36 -3.06
C ALA A 101 2.09 34.57 -2.43
N VAL A 102 1.84 33.34 -1.96
CA VAL A 102 2.88 32.39 -1.48
C VAL A 102 3.90 32.13 -2.58
N HIS A 103 3.44 31.76 -3.78
CA HIS A 103 4.33 31.44 -4.89
C HIS A 103 5.22 32.63 -5.27
N ARG A 104 4.68 33.86 -5.32
CA ARG A 104 5.48 35.07 -5.59
C ARG A 104 6.50 35.36 -4.48
N LYS A 105 6.16 35.16 -3.20
CA LYS A 105 7.14 35.29 -2.11
C LYS A 105 8.27 34.28 -2.27
N ALA A 106 7.94 33.01 -2.52
CA ALA A 106 8.94 31.96 -2.64
C ALA A 106 9.81 32.11 -3.89
N GLU A 107 9.24 32.53 -5.03
CA GLU A 107 9.95 32.88 -6.26
C GLU A 107 10.93 34.06 -6.04
N ALA A 108 10.53 35.07 -5.26
CA ALA A 108 11.41 36.17 -4.88
C ALA A 108 12.54 35.74 -3.92
N LEU A 109 12.26 34.89 -2.93
CA LEU A 109 13.30 34.33 -2.05
C LEU A 109 14.30 33.46 -2.82
N ALA A 110 13.84 32.64 -3.78
CA ALA A 110 14.72 31.88 -4.66
C ALA A 110 15.60 32.80 -5.52
N ALA A 111 15.04 33.88 -6.08
CA ALA A 111 15.79 34.89 -6.82
C ALA A 111 16.81 35.69 -5.97
N LEU A 112 16.66 35.72 -4.64
CA LEU A 112 17.65 36.22 -3.68
C LEU A 112 18.71 35.17 -3.28
N GLY A 113 18.64 33.95 -3.81
CA GLY A 113 19.46 32.81 -3.38
C GLY A 113 19.03 32.16 -2.06
N GLN A 114 17.93 32.61 -1.46
CA GLN A 114 17.39 32.12 -0.17
C GLN A 114 16.50 30.88 -0.37
N LEU A 115 17.06 29.85 -1.01
CA LEU A 115 16.34 28.65 -1.45
C LEU A 115 15.63 27.91 -0.29
N LEU A 116 16.27 27.79 0.87
CA LEU A 116 15.67 27.14 2.04
C LEU A 116 14.43 27.89 2.55
N ASP A 117 14.43 29.22 2.50
CA ASP A 117 13.29 30.04 2.91
C ASP A 117 12.19 30.12 1.84
N ALA A 118 12.54 29.99 0.55
CA ALA A 118 11.58 29.72 -0.51
C ALA A 118 10.84 28.40 -0.28
N ILE A 119 11.57 27.31 0.04
CA ILE A 119 11.01 26.00 0.35
C ILE A 119 10.16 26.03 1.64
N ARG A 120 10.62 26.71 2.70
CA ARG A 120 9.81 26.98 3.91
C ARG A 120 8.50 27.66 3.57
N THR A 121 8.54 28.70 2.73
CA THR A 121 7.36 29.44 2.27
C THR A 121 6.40 28.55 1.48
N TYR A 122 6.89 27.75 0.53
CA TYR A 122 6.07 26.79 -0.22
C TYR A 122 5.40 25.76 0.70
N ARG A 123 6.12 25.19 1.67
CA ARG A 123 5.58 24.22 2.64
C ARG A 123 4.49 24.83 3.52
N GLN A 124 4.72 26.03 4.07
CA GLN A 124 3.72 26.75 4.87
C GLN A 124 2.47 27.08 4.03
N GLY A 125 2.66 27.51 2.78
CA GLY A 125 1.55 27.77 1.86
C GLY A 125 0.74 26.53 1.48
N LEU A 126 1.37 25.37 1.32
CA LEU A 126 0.67 24.10 1.08
C LEU A 126 -0.12 23.62 2.31
N ALA A 127 0.37 23.89 3.52
CA ALA A 127 -0.40 23.63 4.75
C ALA A 127 -1.65 24.53 4.86
N ALA A 128 -1.56 25.78 4.37
CA ALA A 128 -2.70 26.71 4.32
C ALA A 128 -3.64 26.49 3.12
N CYS A 129 -3.13 25.95 2.01
CA CYS A 129 -3.86 25.69 0.75
C CYS A 129 -3.64 24.23 0.28
N PRO A 130 -4.15 23.23 1.03
CA PRO A 130 -3.97 21.82 0.69
C PRO A 130 -4.62 21.50 -0.67
N GLY A 131 -3.87 20.82 -1.54
CA GLY A 131 -4.31 20.45 -2.89
C GLY A 131 -4.00 21.47 -4.00
N SER A 132 -3.29 22.57 -3.71
CA SER A 132 -2.84 23.49 -4.76
C SER A 132 -1.72 22.86 -5.61
N ALA A 133 -2.08 22.40 -6.81
CA ALA A 133 -1.12 21.82 -7.77
C ALA A 133 -0.06 22.83 -8.24
N GLU A 134 -0.42 24.12 -8.37
CA GLU A 134 0.52 25.22 -8.69
C GLU A 134 1.66 25.29 -7.66
N LEU A 135 1.33 25.24 -6.36
CA LEU A 135 2.32 25.25 -5.27
C LEU A 135 3.11 23.93 -5.18
N HIS A 136 2.48 22.80 -5.49
CA HIS A 136 3.14 21.49 -5.44
C HIS A 136 4.23 21.37 -6.50
N ALA A 137 3.93 21.77 -7.74
CA ALA A 137 4.91 21.80 -8.82
C ALA A 137 6.04 22.80 -8.55
N ALA A 138 5.71 23.99 -8.05
CA ALA A 138 6.72 25.01 -7.72
C ALA A 138 7.64 24.58 -6.55
N LEU A 139 7.11 23.86 -5.56
CA LEU A 139 7.92 23.21 -4.52
C LEU A 139 8.84 22.14 -5.11
N ARG A 140 8.35 21.29 -6.02
CA ARG A 140 9.16 20.25 -6.67
C ARG A 140 10.35 20.86 -7.42
N MET A 141 10.12 21.88 -8.26
CA MET A 141 11.20 22.62 -8.92
C MET A 141 12.23 23.17 -7.91
N ALA A 142 11.77 23.79 -6.81
CA ALA A 142 12.67 24.29 -5.78
C ALA A 142 13.48 23.17 -5.08
N THR A 143 12.95 21.94 -4.99
CA THR A 143 13.72 20.80 -4.46
C THR A 143 14.74 20.22 -5.44
N GLU A 144 14.70 20.55 -6.74
CA GLU A 144 15.74 20.17 -7.71
C GLU A 144 17.02 20.96 -7.50
N GLU A 145 16.92 22.22 -7.08
CA GLU A 145 18.05 23.08 -6.72
C GLU A 145 18.74 22.67 -5.40
N LEU A 146 18.14 21.77 -4.61
CA LEU A 146 18.77 21.23 -3.39
C LEU A 146 19.83 20.17 -3.73
N PRO A 147 21.05 20.24 -3.16
CA PRO A 147 22.09 19.25 -3.39
C PRO A 147 21.81 17.90 -2.70
N GLU A 148 22.33 16.82 -3.27
CA GLU A 148 22.16 15.45 -2.77
C GLU A 148 22.73 15.26 -1.37
N SER A 149 23.73 16.05 -0.97
CA SER A 149 24.27 16.08 0.40
C SER A 149 23.24 16.55 1.43
N TRP A 150 22.41 17.54 1.09
CA TRP A 150 21.31 18.01 1.93
C TRP A 150 20.20 16.97 2.03
N LEU A 151 19.81 16.38 0.89
CA LEU A 151 18.80 15.31 0.86
C LEU A 151 19.25 14.09 1.66
N ALA A 152 20.52 13.69 1.55
CA ALA A 152 21.10 12.61 2.35
C ALA A 152 21.09 12.93 3.85
N LYS A 153 21.41 14.17 4.24
CA LYS A 153 21.39 14.63 5.64
C LYS A 153 19.97 14.62 6.21
N TYR A 154 19.00 15.15 5.46
CA TYR A 154 17.58 15.15 5.83
C TYR A 154 17.04 13.72 5.99
N TRP A 155 17.21 12.88 4.98
CA TRP A 155 16.67 11.53 4.98
C TRP A 155 17.40 10.60 5.97
N GLY A 156 18.70 10.78 6.19
CA GLY A 156 19.47 10.09 7.24
C GLY A 156 18.92 10.39 8.63
N GLY A 157 18.82 11.68 8.98
CA GLY A 157 18.22 12.13 10.25
C GLY A 157 16.77 11.65 10.42
N HIS A 158 15.98 11.66 9.35
CA HIS A 158 14.62 11.10 9.37
C HIS A 158 14.61 9.58 9.64
N VAL A 159 15.50 8.81 9.00
CA VAL A 159 15.64 7.35 9.19
C VAL A 159 16.14 7.01 10.61
N GLU A 160 16.93 7.86 11.23
CA GLU A 160 17.33 7.74 12.63
C GLU A 160 16.17 8.07 13.58
N SER A 161 15.48 9.20 13.36
CA SER A 161 14.28 9.58 14.11
C SER A 161 13.18 8.51 14.02
N ALA A 162 13.07 7.80 12.90
CA ALA A 162 12.12 6.70 12.71
C ALA A 162 12.50 5.41 13.46
N GLN A 163 13.79 5.22 13.77
CA GLN A 163 14.31 4.10 14.57
C GLN A 163 14.38 4.41 16.08
N ALA A 164 14.44 5.69 16.44
CA ALA A 164 14.38 6.15 17.82
C ALA A 164 13.01 5.81 18.46
N PRO A 165 12.96 5.55 19.78
CA PRO A 165 11.69 5.55 20.51
C PRO A 165 11.08 6.96 20.43
N HIS A 166 9.74 7.05 20.31
CA HIS A 166 9.08 8.34 20.17
C HIS A 166 9.20 9.15 21.47
N PRO A 167 9.69 10.41 21.45
CA PRO A 167 10.08 11.13 22.67
C PRO A 167 8.90 11.39 23.62
N LEU A 168 7.68 11.49 23.08
CA LEU A 168 6.46 11.76 23.85
C LEU A 168 5.63 10.51 24.17
N SER A 169 6.01 9.32 23.68
CA SER A 169 5.25 8.08 23.94
C SER A 169 6.10 6.83 23.85
N SER A 170 6.31 6.18 25.00
CA SER A 170 6.92 4.84 25.07
C SER A 170 6.03 3.74 24.48
N ARG A 171 4.75 4.04 24.19
CA ARG A 171 3.77 3.10 23.64
C ARG A 171 3.69 3.15 22.11
N ASP A 172 3.80 4.35 21.54
CA ASP A 172 3.84 4.59 20.09
C ASP A 172 5.30 4.50 19.58
N GLY A 173 5.98 3.43 19.98
CA GLY A 173 7.42 3.27 19.77
C GLY A 173 7.79 2.95 18.33
N ARG A 174 8.80 3.67 17.81
CA ARG A 174 9.61 3.36 16.61
C ARG A 174 8.79 3.15 15.32
N LEU A 175 8.69 4.20 14.49
CA LEU A 175 8.05 4.18 13.17
C LEU A 175 8.50 2.99 12.29
N ILE A 176 9.80 2.65 12.34
CA ILE A 176 10.37 1.47 11.69
C ILE A 176 11.15 0.61 12.69
N LYS A 177 11.07 -0.72 12.53
CA LYS A 177 11.84 -1.65 13.38
C LYS A 177 13.34 -1.37 13.20
N PRO A 178 14.12 -1.14 14.27
CA PRO A 178 15.54 -0.80 14.15
C PRO A 178 16.36 -2.01 13.72
N VAL A 179 17.43 -1.76 12.98
CA VAL A 179 18.40 -2.79 12.55
C VAL A 179 19.15 -3.34 13.79
N PRO A 180 19.45 -4.65 13.87
CA PRO A 180 20.30 -5.21 14.92
C PRO A 180 21.62 -4.44 15.07
N ALA A 181 22.13 -4.28 16.30
CA ALA A 181 23.28 -3.42 16.57
C ALA A 181 24.52 -3.80 15.75
N GLU A 182 24.78 -5.11 15.60
CA GLU A 182 25.87 -5.68 14.79
C GLU A 182 25.81 -5.33 13.29
N GLN A 183 24.63 -4.98 12.78
CA GLN A 183 24.36 -4.74 11.37
C GLN A 183 23.96 -3.29 11.08
N ARG A 184 24.05 -2.40 12.09
CA ARG A 184 23.60 -1.01 11.98
C ARG A 184 24.75 -0.11 11.53
N LEU A 185 24.56 0.57 10.41
CA LEU A 185 25.43 1.67 9.95
C LEU A 185 25.46 2.80 11.00
N ALA A 186 26.59 3.47 11.18
CA ALA A 186 26.63 4.70 11.96
C ALA A 186 25.93 5.84 11.19
N PRO A 187 25.47 6.92 11.86
CA PRO A 187 24.90 8.10 11.21
C PRO A 187 25.68 8.64 9.98
N PRO A 188 27.01 8.86 10.03
CA PRO A 188 27.75 9.33 8.85
C PRO A 188 27.82 8.29 7.73
N ASP A 189 27.97 7.00 8.05
CA ASP A 189 28.01 5.92 7.05
C ASP A 189 26.67 5.79 6.34
N LEU A 190 25.57 5.88 7.11
CA LEU A 190 24.20 5.87 6.60
C LEU A 190 23.98 7.06 5.65
N GLN A 191 24.42 8.27 6.04
CA GLN A 191 24.34 9.45 5.19
C GLN A 191 25.17 9.29 3.90
N ALA A 192 26.41 8.81 3.98
CA ALA A 192 27.28 8.62 2.82
C ALA A 192 26.73 7.56 1.83
N HIS A 193 26.28 6.40 2.33
CA HIS A 193 25.64 5.39 1.48
C HIS A 193 24.31 5.86 0.90
N LEU A 194 23.56 6.72 1.61
CA LEU A 194 22.34 7.31 1.09
C LEU A 194 22.61 8.39 0.04
N GLN A 195 23.63 9.24 0.22
CA GLN A 195 24.04 10.24 -0.78
C GLN A 195 24.46 9.58 -2.10
N ALA A 196 25.21 8.48 -2.05
CA ALA A 196 25.58 7.74 -3.24
C ALA A 196 24.40 6.95 -3.86
N ALA A 197 23.37 6.58 -3.10
CA ALA A 197 22.14 6.00 -3.64
C ALA A 197 21.18 7.06 -4.23
N LEU A 198 21.24 8.31 -3.74
CA LEU A 198 20.47 9.46 -4.23
C LEU A 198 20.89 9.94 -5.63
N TYR A 199 21.99 9.44 -6.19
CA TYR A 199 22.36 9.74 -7.58
C TYR A 199 21.34 9.14 -8.57
N ASP A 200 20.94 7.89 -8.36
CA ASP A 200 19.94 7.21 -9.19
C ASP A 200 18.50 7.44 -8.68
N LEU A 201 18.33 7.71 -7.38
CA LEU A 201 17.02 7.81 -6.70
C LEU A 201 16.62 9.26 -6.33
N GLY A 202 17.35 10.26 -6.81
CA GLY A 202 17.21 11.65 -6.39
C GLY A 202 15.83 12.25 -6.68
N ASP A 203 15.22 11.91 -7.81
CA ASP A 203 13.88 12.38 -8.18
C ASP A 203 12.78 11.76 -7.31
N GLU A 204 12.73 10.43 -7.20
CA GLU A 204 11.80 9.72 -6.30
C GLU A 204 11.93 10.23 -4.85
N ALA A 205 13.15 10.49 -4.38
CA ALA A 205 13.38 11.06 -3.05
C ALA A 205 12.88 12.51 -2.89
N ARG A 206 12.93 13.33 -3.94
CA ARG A 206 12.35 14.69 -3.98
C ARG A 206 10.82 14.63 -4.04
N ASP A 207 10.25 13.72 -4.84
CA ASP A 207 8.80 13.54 -4.98
C ASP A 207 8.13 12.99 -3.71
N LEU A 208 8.71 11.96 -3.08
CA LEU A 208 8.25 11.44 -1.79
C LEU A 208 8.26 12.55 -0.71
N LEU A 209 9.27 13.41 -0.73
CA LEU A 209 9.43 14.52 0.20
C LEU A 209 8.37 15.61 -0.03
N CYS A 210 8.19 16.04 -1.28
CA CYS A 210 7.14 16.98 -1.67
C CYS A 210 5.74 16.44 -1.36
N ALA A 211 5.50 15.15 -1.61
CA ALA A 211 4.24 14.48 -1.34
C ALA A 211 3.96 14.31 0.17
N ALA A 212 4.98 14.20 1.02
CA ALA A 212 4.81 14.25 2.47
C ALA A 212 4.46 15.68 2.94
N TRP A 213 5.27 16.66 2.53
CA TRP A 213 5.12 18.06 2.93
C TRP A 213 3.79 18.68 2.48
N ALA A 214 3.33 18.37 1.26
CA ALA A 214 2.04 18.82 0.74
C ALA A 214 0.82 18.24 1.48
N ARG A 215 1.02 17.20 2.31
CA ARG A 215 0.00 16.64 3.22
C ARG A 215 0.13 17.18 4.65
N GLY A 216 0.99 18.19 4.88
CA GLY A 216 1.27 18.77 6.18
C GLY A 216 1.91 17.80 7.17
N ARG A 217 2.74 16.86 6.68
CA ARG A 217 3.36 15.81 7.50
C ARG A 217 4.83 15.57 7.12
N ARG A 218 5.61 15.06 8.07
CA ARG A 218 6.89 14.40 7.79
C ARG A 218 6.64 13.13 6.96
N PRO A 219 7.65 12.61 6.21
CA PRO A 219 7.52 11.33 5.51
C PRO A 219 7.09 10.19 6.43
N GLY A 220 6.36 9.24 5.87
CA GLY A 220 5.85 8.09 6.60
C GLY A 220 6.89 6.98 6.81
N LYS A 221 6.45 5.94 7.53
CA LYS A 221 7.25 4.74 7.81
C LYS A 221 7.61 3.92 6.57
N ALA A 222 6.88 4.07 5.47
CA ALA A 222 7.14 3.31 4.24
C ALA A 222 8.28 3.97 3.45
N GLU A 223 8.25 5.30 3.39
CA GLU A 223 9.25 6.20 2.83
C GLU A 223 10.56 6.11 3.63
N ALA A 224 10.49 6.16 4.96
CA ALA A 224 11.65 5.93 5.83
C ALA A 224 12.27 4.53 5.64
N ALA A 225 11.45 3.50 5.45
CA ALA A 225 11.95 2.15 5.16
C ALA A 225 12.56 2.04 3.75
N TYR A 226 11.97 2.68 2.74
CA TYR A 226 12.49 2.73 1.38
C TYR A 226 13.88 3.37 1.33
N MET A 227 14.03 4.59 1.87
CA MET A 227 15.31 5.31 1.91
C MET A 227 16.37 4.56 2.72
N ARG A 228 15.97 3.93 3.84
CA ARG A 228 16.87 3.04 4.60
C ARG A 228 17.30 1.83 3.77
N GLY A 229 16.37 1.19 3.05
CA GLY A 229 16.64 0.03 2.21
C GLY A 229 17.63 0.35 1.08
N ALA A 230 17.51 1.52 0.45
CA ALA A 230 18.45 2.01 -0.56
C ALA A 230 19.87 2.17 0.01
N ALA A 231 20.02 2.82 1.17
CA ALA A 231 21.32 2.97 1.83
C ALA A 231 21.94 1.61 2.21
N TYR A 232 21.17 0.66 2.75
CA TYR A 232 21.69 -0.68 3.08
C TYR A 232 22.01 -1.53 1.85
N LEU A 233 21.35 -1.31 0.71
CA LEU A 233 21.71 -1.97 -0.55
C LEU A 233 23.07 -1.47 -1.05
N ASN A 234 23.29 -0.16 -1.03
CA ASN A 234 24.56 0.46 -1.41
C ASN A 234 25.70 0.10 -0.42
N ALA A 235 25.37 -0.09 0.86
CA ALA A 235 26.30 -0.65 1.86
C ALA A 235 26.54 -2.17 1.73
N GLY A 236 26.00 -2.83 0.69
CA GLY A 236 26.17 -4.27 0.43
C GLY A 236 25.35 -5.20 1.34
N ASN A 237 24.60 -4.68 2.32
CA ASN A 237 23.74 -5.48 3.20
C ASN A 237 22.36 -5.70 2.56
N ALA A 238 22.35 -6.41 1.43
CA ALA A 238 21.16 -6.74 0.67
C ALA A 238 20.10 -7.50 1.51
N GLN A 239 20.53 -8.29 2.50
CA GLN A 239 19.63 -8.98 3.44
C GLN A 239 18.87 -8.03 4.38
N GLN A 240 19.37 -6.83 4.65
CA GLN A 240 18.59 -5.79 5.32
C GLN A 240 17.73 -5.01 4.34
N ALA A 241 18.26 -4.69 3.15
CA ALA A 241 17.50 -4.03 2.08
C ALA A 241 16.23 -4.79 1.66
N ILE A 242 16.28 -6.13 1.51
CA ILE A 242 15.09 -6.96 1.20
C ILE A 242 13.98 -6.79 2.25
N LYS A 243 14.34 -6.73 3.55
CA LYS A 243 13.35 -6.58 4.64
C LYS A 243 12.69 -5.21 4.58
N ASP A 244 13.48 -4.18 4.32
CA ASP A 244 13.05 -2.79 4.32
C ASP A 244 12.26 -2.44 3.04
N ALA A 245 12.66 -2.96 1.88
CA ALA A 245 11.87 -2.89 0.65
C ALA A 245 10.52 -3.62 0.81
N ARG A 246 10.49 -4.83 1.40
CA ARG A 246 9.23 -5.53 1.72
C ARG A 246 8.35 -4.75 2.71
N PHE A 247 8.94 -4.05 3.68
CA PHE A 247 8.21 -3.19 4.62
C PHE A 247 7.65 -1.94 3.93
N ALA A 248 8.43 -1.30 3.03
CA ALA A 248 7.99 -0.20 2.21
C ALA A 248 6.81 -0.61 1.31
N LEU A 249 6.90 -1.75 0.63
CA LEU A 249 5.84 -2.30 -0.22
C LEU A 249 4.57 -2.68 0.57
N ALA A 250 4.70 -3.11 1.83
CA ALA A 250 3.56 -3.48 2.69
C ALA A 250 2.83 -2.28 3.32
N TYR A 251 3.46 -1.11 3.40
CA TYR A 251 2.90 0.11 4.01
C TYR A 251 2.78 1.32 3.08
N GLY A 252 3.39 1.27 1.89
CA GLY A 252 3.24 2.26 0.83
C GLY A 252 1.92 2.11 0.06
N PRO A 253 1.78 2.79 -1.09
CA PRO A 253 0.54 2.73 -1.87
C PRO A 253 0.27 1.31 -2.37
N GLN A 254 -1.00 0.91 -2.28
CA GLN A 254 -1.49 -0.38 -2.78
C GLN A 254 -2.38 -0.12 -3.98
N LEU A 255 -2.37 -1.03 -4.95
CA LEU A 255 -3.45 -1.09 -5.93
C LEU A 255 -4.73 -1.46 -5.17
N GLU A 256 -5.81 -0.72 -5.41
CA GLU A 256 -7.13 -1.23 -5.07
C GLU A 256 -7.39 -2.43 -5.98
N ALA A 257 -7.39 -3.64 -5.39
CA ALA A 257 -7.71 -4.85 -6.12
C ALA A 257 -9.11 -4.70 -6.70
N ALA A 258 -9.21 -4.71 -8.04
CA ALA A 258 -10.44 -4.38 -8.74
C ALA A 258 -11.55 -5.38 -8.39
N CYS A 259 -12.48 -4.95 -7.52
CA CYS A 259 -13.70 -5.68 -7.16
C CYS A 259 -14.74 -5.67 -8.31
N THR A 260 -14.30 -5.97 -9.53
CA THR A 260 -15.12 -6.10 -10.73
C THR A 260 -15.48 -7.56 -11.01
N ALA A 261 -15.97 -8.26 -9.99
CA ALA A 261 -16.78 -9.45 -10.22
C ALA A 261 -18.18 -8.97 -10.65
N LEU A 262 -18.50 -9.10 -11.95
CA LEU A 262 -19.83 -8.74 -12.46
C LEU A 262 -20.90 -9.67 -11.86
N VAL A 263 -21.63 -9.18 -10.86
CA VAL A 263 -22.97 -9.65 -10.56
C VAL A 263 -23.94 -8.72 -11.29
N PRO A 264 -24.62 -9.16 -12.37
CA PRO A 264 -25.56 -8.31 -13.09
C PRO A 264 -26.77 -8.00 -12.20
N ALA A 265 -27.17 -6.72 -12.16
CA ALA A 265 -28.28 -6.24 -11.34
C ALA A 265 -29.66 -6.62 -11.91
N GLY A 266 -30.00 -7.92 -11.87
CA GLY A 266 -31.36 -8.43 -12.06
C GLY A 266 -32.17 -8.29 -10.77
N GLY A 267 -33.30 -7.57 -10.82
CA GLY A 267 -34.01 -7.14 -9.60
C GLY A 267 -35.30 -7.90 -9.28
N LYS A 268 -35.43 -8.31 -8.01
CA LYS A 268 -36.66 -8.73 -7.30
C LYS A 268 -37.31 -10.04 -7.81
N GLU A 269 -38.18 -10.75 -7.09
CA GLU A 269 -38.96 -10.49 -5.86
C GLU A 269 -38.95 -11.70 -4.89
N GLY A 270 -39.55 -11.54 -3.70
CA GLY A 270 -39.92 -12.65 -2.80
C GLY A 270 -39.04 -12.81 -1.56
N ALA A 271 -39.62 -12.65 -0.36
CA ALA A 271 -38.90 -12.74 0.92
C ALA A 271 -39.55 -13.77 1.86
N ALA A 272 -38.74 -14.67 2.43
CA ALA A 272 -39.08 -15.45 3.62
C ALA A 272 -37.84 -15.98 4.35
N ALA A 273 -37.78 -15.71 5.67
CA ALA A 273 -37.03 -16.41 6.71
C ALA A 273 -35.78 -17.26 6.33
N GLY A 274 -34.61 -16.64 6.35
CA GLY A 274 -33.30 -17.30 6.46
C GLY A 274 -32.26 -16.33 7.00
N GLY A 275 -31.49 -16.73 8.03
CA GLY A 275 -30.37 -15.93 8.50
C GLY A 275 -29.25 -15.90 7.45
N PRO A 276 -28.48 -14.81 7.31
CA PRO A 276 -27.42 -14.73 6.32
C PRO A 276 -26.37 -15.82 6.59
N PRO A 277 -25.96 -16.63 5.59
CA PRO A 277 -24.82 -17.49 5.75
C PRO A 277 -23.59 -16.63 6.07
N ALA A 278 -22.73 -17.10 6.97
CA ALA A 278 -21.49 -16.39 7.28
C ALA A 278 -20.70 -16.19 5.97
N PRO A 279 -20.15 -14.99 5.71
CA PRO A 279 -19.34 -14.77 4.52
C PRO A 279 -18.18 -15.78 4.52
N PRO A 280 -17.79 -16.32 3.35
CA PRO A 280 -16.59 -17.14 3.28
C PRO A 280 -15.41 -16.34 3.85
N PRO A 281 -14.46 -16.97 4.56
CA PRO A 281 -13.28 -16.27 5.04
C PRO A 281 -12.63 -15.58 3.85
N ALA A 282 -12.46 -14.26 3.95
CA ALA A 282 -11.91 -13.48 2.85
C ALA A 282 -10.53 -14.07 2.50
N ALA A 283 -10.45 -14.77 1.36
CA ALA A 283 -9.16 -15.14 0.80
C ALA A 283 -8.33 -13.87 0.71
N GLU A 284 -7.09 -13.90 1.21
CA GLU A 284 -6.26 -12.70 1.29
C GLU A 284 -6.04 -12.16 -0.12
N VAL A 285 -6.87 -11.18 -0.50
CA VAL A 285 -6.79 -10.52 -1.81
C VAL A 285 -5.43 -9.84 -1.84
N GLY A 286 -4.51 -10.48 -2.57
CA GLY A 286 -3.08 -10.19 -2.47
C GLY A 286 -2.84 -8.72 -2.74
N ARG A 287 -2.45 -7.98 -1.71
CA ARG A 287 -2.23 -6.53 -1.82
C ARG A 287 -1.02 -6.31 -2.70
N THR A 288 -1.29 -6.02 -3.97
CA THR A 288 -0.29 -5.66 -4.95
C THR A 288 0.09 -4.20 -4.73
N SER A 289 1.31 -3.99 -4.25
CA SER A 289 1.90 -2.67 -4.06
C SER A 289 1.93 -1.87 -5.37
N ALA A 290 1.39 -0.65 -5.36
CA ALA A 290 1.37 0.26 -6.51
C ALA A 290 2.64 1.12 -6.63
N TRP A 291 3.78 0.63 -6.14
CA TRP A 291 5.01 1.42 -5.97
C TRP A 291 6.17 0.84 -6.79
N PRO A 292 6.38 1.29 -8.04
CA PRO A 292 7.39 0.71 -8.93
C PRO A 292 8.81 0.90 -8.38
N ALA A 293 9.17 2.07 -7.85
CA ALA A 293 10.48 2.34 -7.29
C ALA A 293 10.85 1.40 -6.11
N ALA A 294 9.89 1.08 -5.24
CA ALA A 294 10.09 0.11 -4.15
C ALA A 294 10.17 -1.35 -4.64
N LEU A 295 9.52 -1.69 -5.77
CA LEU A 295 9.68 -2.98 -6.43
C LEU A 295 11.05 -3.11 -7.11
N ALA A 296 11.55 -2.04 -7.71
CA ALA A 296 12.89 -1.97 -8.28
C ALA A 296 13.97 -2.10 -7.19
N LEU A 297 13.81 -1.44 -6.03
CA LEU A 297 14.67 -1.62 -4.86
C LEU A 297 14.66 -3.07 -4.36
N LEU A 298 13.47 -3.71 -4.29
CA LEU A 298 13.37 -5.12 -3.95
C LEU A 298 14.08 -6.03 -4.98
N SER A 299 13.96 -5.71 -6.28
CA SER A 299 14.62 -6.45 -7.34
C SER A 299 16.15 -6.37 -7.23
N GLY A 300 16.72 -5.17 -7.10
CA GLY A 300 18.16 -4.98 -6.93
C GLY A 300 18.70 -5.65 -5.65
N ALA A 301 17.94 -5.62 -4.56
CA ALA A 301 18.32 -6.30 -3.33
C ALA A 301 18.24 -7.84 -3.42
N LEU A 302 17.34 -8.40 -4.25
CA LEU A 302 17.30 -9.84 -4.54
C LEU A 302 18.40 -10.26 -5.53
N GLU A 303 18.70 -9.43 -6.54
CA GLU A 303 19.83 -9.64 -7.48
C GLU A 303 21.17 -9.69 -6.72
N ALA A 304 21.36 -8.81 -5.72
CA ALA A 304 22.53 -8.80 -4.83
C ALA A 304 22.62 -10.02 -3.88
N VAL A 305 21.52 -10.75 -3.67
CA VAL A 305 21.49 -12.06 -2.96
C VAL A 305 21.58 -13.25 -3.93
N ALA A 306 21.68 -12.98 -5.24
CA ALA A 306 21.59 -13.95 -6.34
C ALA A 306 20.25 -14.71 -6.43
N ASP A 307 19.18 -14.19 -5.80
CA ASP A 307 17.81 -14.68 -5.93
C ASP A 307 17.18 -14.12 -7.22
N ASN A 308 17.77 -14.49 -8.35
CA ASN A 308 17.47 -13.91 -9.67
C ASN A 308 16.00 -14.10 -10.08
N VAL A 309 15.33 -15.16 -9.59
CA VAL A 309 13.95 -15.51 -9.97
C VAL A 309 12.96 -14.56 -9.32
N TYR A 310 13.05 -14.33 -8.00
CA TYR A 310 12.22 -13.32 -7.35
C TYR A 310 12.66 -11.90 -7.68
N ALA A 311 13.95 -11.67 -8.02
CA ALA A 311 14.40 -10.39 -8.58
C ALA A 311 13.73 -10.07 -9.92
N ALA A 312 13.68 -11.05 -10.85
CA ALA A 312 13.02 -10.90 -12.14
C ALA A 312 11.53 -10.62 -11.99
N LEU A 313 10.87 -11.31 -11.05
CA LEU A 313 9.45 -11.06 -10.74
C LEU A 313 9.20 -9.64 -10.23
N ALA A 314 10.07 -9.13 -9.33
CA ALA A 314 9.95 -7.78 -8.80
C ALA A 314 10.20 -6.70 -9.88
N ALA A 315 11.20 -6.91 -10.76
CA ALA A 315 11.46 -6.00 -11.89
C ALA A 315 10.30 -5.99 -12.90
N GLN A 316 9.75 -7.16 -13.24
CA GLN A 316 8.61 -7.26 -14.16
C GLN A 316 7.37 -6.56 -13.60
N ARG A 317 7.06 -6.73 -12.30
CA ARG A 317 5.97 -5.98 -11.65
C ARG A 317 6.20 -4.47 -11.62
N ALA A 318 7.45 -4.00 -11.54
CA ALA A 318 7.76 -2.57 -11.66
C ALA A 318 7.48 -2.05 -13.08
N LEU A 319 7.94 -2.78 -14.10
CA LEU A 319 7.70 -2.47 -15.52
C LEU A 319 6.22 -2.54 -15.93
N GLU A 320 5.43 -3.40 -15.29
CA GLU A 320 3.97 -3.48 -15.50
C GLU A 320 3.19 -2.31 -14.88
N LEU A 321 3.78 -1.61 -13.89
CA LEU A 321 3.23 -0.38 -13.29
C LEU A 321 3.71 0.89 -14.00
N ASP A 322 4.96 0.88 -14.49
CA ASP A 322 5.63 2.00 -15.15
C ASP A 322 6.32 1.49 -16.45
N PRO A 323 5.58 1.40 -17.56
CA PRO A 323 6.10 0.85 -18.82
C PRO A 323 7.01 1.79 -19.61
N GLU A 324 7.05 3.08 -19.26
CA GLU A 324 7.86 4.09 -19.95
C GLU A 324 9.31 4.12 -19.44
N ASN A 325 9.56 3.55 -18.25
CA ASN A 325 10.84 3.58 -17.57
C ASN A 325 11.82 2.50 -18.08
N GLY A 326 12.73 2.94 -18.95
CA GLY A 326 13.75 2.09 -19.56
C GLY A 326 14.65 1.34 -18.56
N SER A 327 14.86 1.87 -17.35
CA SER A 327 15.67 1.19 -16.32
C SER A 327 15.06 -0.14 -15.88
N TYR A 328 13.72 -0.20 -15.75
CA TYR A 328 13.02 -1.45 -15.42
C TYR A 328 13.05 -2.44 -16.58
N ALA A 329 12.93 -1.97 -17.83
CA ALA A 329 13.06 -2.80 -19.02
C ALA A 329 14.46 -3.41 -19.16
N GLU A 330 15.52 -2.62 -18.89
CA GLU A 330 16.91 -3.11 -18.86
C GLU A 330 17.16 -4.09 -17.70
N ALA A 331 16.57 -3.86 -16.52
CA ALA A 331 16.63 -4.79 -15.40
C ALA A 331 15.97 -6.14 -15.73
N VAL A 332 14.77 -6.15 -16.31
CA VAL A 332 14.11 -7.37 -16.79
C VAL A 332 14.95 -8.06 -17.86
N ALA A 333 15.46 -7.33 -18.86
CA ALA A 333 16.30 -7.89 -19.92
C ALA A 333 17.64 -8.45 -19.43
N ARG A 334 18.20 -7.90 -18.35
CA ARG A 334 19.39 -8.42 -17.63
C ARG A 334 19.06 -9.70 -16.86
N LEU A 335 17.95 -9.70 -16.12
CA LEU A 335 17.55 -10.81 -15.24
C LEU A 335 17.02 -12.03 -16.02
N LEU A 336 16.34 -11.82 -17.15
CA LEU A 336 15.92 -12.87 -18.09
C LEU A 336 17.08 -13.78 -18.53
N ARG A 337 18.32 -13.28 -18.56
CA ARG A 337 19.53 -14.04 -18.92
C ARG A 337 20.16 -14.81 -17.74
N ARG A 338 19.62 -14.67 -16.53
CA ARG A 338 20.16 -15.22 -15.27
C ARG A 338 19.20 -16.14 -14.52
N ILE A 339 17.96 -16.28 -14.99
CA ILE A 339 16.94 -17.18 -14.44
C ILE A 339 16.86 -18.48 -15.26
N PRO A 340 16.28 -19.57 -14.71
CA PRO A 340 16.06 -20.81 -15.46
C PRO A 340 15.17 -20.58 -16.69
N GLU A 341 15.44 -21.33 -17.77
CA GLU A 341 14.66 -21.32 -19.02
C GLU A 341 13.13 -21.44 -18.83
N PRO A 342 12.57 -22.37 -18.02
CA PRO A 342 11.12 -22.44 -17.83
C PRO A 342 10.54 -21.20 -17.12
N CYS A 343 11.29 -20.60 -16.18
CA CYS A 343 10.91 -19.34 -15.56
C CYS A 343 10.97 -18.17 -16.55
N ALA A 344 11.98 -18.12 -17.43
CA ALA A 344 12.08 -17.12 -18.49
C ALA A 344 10.92 -17.23 -19.49
N ALA A 345 10.58 -18.45 -19.91
CA ALA A 345 9.43 -18.70 -20.79
C ALA A 345 8.10 -18.30 -20.14
N ALA A 346 7.90 -18.61 -18.85
CA ALA A 346 6.70 -18.20 -18.10
C ALA A 346 6.57 -16.67 -17.97
N LEU A 347 7.68 -15.97 -17.70
CA LEU A 347 7.73 -14.51 -17.62
C LEU A 347 7.44 -13.85 -18.99
N GLN A 348 7.99 -14.41 -20.08
CA GLN A 348 7.77 -13.91 -21.44
C GLN A 348 6.35 -14.19 -21.96
N ALA A 349 5.72 -15.28 -21.54
CA ALA A 349 4.39 -15.67 -22.00
C ALA A 349 3.23 -14.99 -21.25
N GLY A 350 3.43 -14.59 -19.99
CA GLY A 350 2.35 -14.09 -19.12
C GLY A 350 2.75 -13.00 -18.12
N GLY A 351 3.90 -12.35 -18.30
CA GLY A 351 4.39 -11.32 -17.38
C GLY A 351 4.61 -11.86 -15.96
N ALA A 352 4.46 -10.98 -14.96
CA ALA A 352 4.61 -11.36 -13.55
C ALA A 352 3.63 -12.48 -13.14
N ALA A 353 2.37 -12.38 -13.59
CA ALA A 353 1.35 -13.38 -13.31
C ALA A 353 1.69 -14.77 -13.90
N GLY A 354 2.30 -14.82 -15.08
CA GLY A 354 2.77 -16.05 -15.72
C GLY A 354 3.88 -16.74 -14.91
N LEU A 355 4.88 -15.99 -14.46
CA LEU A 355 5.93 -16.51 -13.58
C LEU A 355 5.37 -16.93 -12.21
N GLU A 356 4.44 -16.17 -11.63
CA GLU A 356 3.79 -16.53 -10.35
C GLU A 356 2.98 -17.82 -10.46
N ALA A 357 2.23 -18.03 -11.54
CA ALA A 357 1.50 -19.27 -11.78
C ALA A 357 2.46 -20.47 -11.94
N HIS A 358 3.59 -20.29 -12.64
CA HIS A 358 4.62 -21.31 -12.77
C HIS A 358 5.27 -21.67 -11.42
N LEU A 359 5.69 -20.68 -10.64
CA LEU A 359 6.27 -20.89 -9.31
C LEU A 359 5.27 -21.48 -8.30
N ALA A 360 3.98 -21.13 -8.42
CA ALA A 360 2.91 -21.75 -7.64
C ALA A 360 2.74 -23.23 -7.99
N ALA A 361 2.78 -23.58 -9.29
CA ALA A 361 2.70 -24.96 -9.75
C ALA A 361 3.93 -25.79 -9.33
N GLU A 362 5.15 -25.27 -9.46
CA GLU A 362 6.37 -25.92 -8.95
C GLU A 362 6.30 -26.13 -7.43
N LYS A 363 5.86 -25.11 -6.68
CA LYS A 363 5.69 -25.18 -5.22
C LYS A 363 4.62 -26.20 -4.82
N GLU A 364 3.52 -26.31 -5.57
CA GLU A 364 2.52 -27.36 -5.34
C GLU A 364 3.11 -28.74 -5.61
N GLN A 365 3.83 -28.91 -6.72
CA GLN A 365 4.49 -30.17 -7.08
C GLN A 365 5.53 -30.60 -6.03
N ALA A 366 6.35 -29.67 -5.53
CA ALA A 366 7.30 -29.92 -4.44
C ALA A 366 6.63 -30.14 -3.06
N THR A 367 5.42 -29.64 -2.87
CA THR A 367 4.65 -29.86 -1.63
C THR A 367 4.13 -31.30 -1.59
N PRO A 368 4.39 -32.08 -0.52
CA PRO A 368 3.85 -33.43 -0.38
C PRO A 368 2.32 -33.44 -0.41
N GLU A 369 1.71 -34.46 -1.04
CA GLU A 369 0.26 -34.50 -1.32
C GLU A 369 -0.60 -34.22 -0.07
N TYR A 370 -0.25 -34.77 1.10
CA TYR A 370 -0.96 -34.53 2.37
C TYR A 370 -0.92 -33.07 2.89
N ARG A 371 -0.09 -32.20 2.32
CA ARG A 371 -0.02 -30.75 2.59
C ARG A 371 -0.59 -29.89 1.44
N ARG A 372 -0.94 -30.48 0.29
CA ARG A 372 -1.57 -29.74 -0.80
C ARG A 372 -2.99 -29.36 -0.40
N ASN A 373 -3.37 -28.11 -0.62
CA ASN A 373 -4.74 -27.66 -0.35
C ASN A 373 -5.67 -28.22 -1.43
N ARG A 374 -6.29 -29.37 -1.15
CA ARG A 374 -7.23 -30.05 -2.04
C ARG A 374 -8.68 -29.84 -1.57
N PRO A 375 -9.66 -29.72 -2.48
CA PRO A 375 -11.07 -29.73 -2.13
C PRO A 375 -11.44 -30.94 -1.24
N LYS A 376 -12.40 -30.78 -0.33
CA LYS A 376 -12.77 -31.76 0.71
C LYS A 376 -12.93 -33.21 0.20
N TYR A 377 -13.44 -33.37 -1.02
CA TYR A 377 -13.73 -34.68 -1.63
C TYR A 377 -12.77 -35.07 -2.77
N TYR A 378 -11.67 -34.34 -2.98
CA TYR A 378 -10.71 -34.59 -4.07
C TYR A 378 -10.21 -36.04 -4.12
N TYR A 379 -9.72 -36.58 -3.00
CA TYR A 379 -9.24 -37.97 -2.94
C TYR A 379 -10.35 -39.00 -3.11
N TYR A 380 -11.59 -38.67 -2.74
CA TYR A 380 -12.75 -39.51 -2.98
C TYR A 380 -13.08 -39.54 -4.48
N TYR A 381 -13.12 -38.39 -5.15
CA TYR A 381 -13.31 -38.32 -6.60
C TYR A 381 -12.16 -39.00 -7.37
N GLU A 382 -10.91 -38.82 -6.97
CA GLU A 382 -9.75 -39.53 -7.56
C GLU A 382 -9.85 -41.06 -7.40
N TRP A 383 -10.25 -41.53 -6.21
CA TRP A 383 -10.51 -42.96 -5.96
C TRP A 383 -11.69 -43.47 -6.79
N MET A 384 -12.74 -42.68 -6.96
CA MET A 384 -13.91 -43.05 -7.78
C MET A 384 -13.61 -43.02 -9.28
N LYS A 385 -12.92 -41.99 -9.82
CA LYS A 385 -12.42 -41.96 -11.21
C LYS A 385 -11.60 -43.22 -11.52
N LYS A 386 -10.77 -43.67 -10.57
CA LYS A 386 -10.00 -44.94 -10.68
C LYS A 386 -10.88 -46.20 -10.58
N ARG A 387 -11.82 -46.29 -9.63
CA ARG A 387 -12.74 -47.44 -9.48
C ARG A 387 -13.69 -47.60 -10.69
N ILE A 388 -14.16 -46.50 -11.27
CA ILE A 388 -15.02 -46.47 -12.46
C ILE A 388 -14.18 -46.72 -13.72
N GLY A 389 -13.04 -46.06 -13.87
CA GLY A 389 -12.12 -46.24 -15.01
C GLY A 389 -11.57 -47.67 -15.14
N ALA A 390 -11.44 -48.40 -14.03
CA ALA A 390 -11.11 -49.83 -14.04
C ALA A 390 -12.20 -50.73 -14.67
N GLN A 391 -13.45 -50.24 -14.74
CA GLN A 391 -14.56 -50.91 -15.43
C GLN A 391 -14.81 -50.31 -16.84
N TYR A 392 -14.60 -49.00 -16.99
CA TYR A 392 -14.87 -48.22 -18.22
C TYR A 392 -13.65 -47.36 -18.60
N PRO A 393 -12.59 -47.97 -19.16
CA PRO A 393 -11.29 -47.29 -19.38
C PRO A 393 -11.28 -46.24 -20.51
N ALA A 394 -12.38 -46.09 -21.24
CA ALA A 394 -12.53 -45.14 -22.36
C ALA A 394 -13.69 -44.14 -22.14
N LEU A 395 -14.08 -43.90 -20.89
CA LEU A 395 -15.18 -42.98 -20.56
C LEU A 395 -14.77 -41.51 -20.74
N PRO A 396 -15.54 -40.67 -21.47
CA PRO A 396 -15.27 -39.24 -21.58
C PRO A 396 -15.33 -38.54 -20.21
N GLU A 397 -14.44 -37.58 -19.97
CA GLU A 397 -14.37 -36.87 -18.69
C GLU A 397 -15.68 -36.15 -18.30
N PRO A 398 -16.42 -35.46 -19.20
CA PRO A 398 -17.72 -34.87 -18.85
C PRO A 398 -18.76 -35.91 -18.37
N VAL A 399 -18.70 -37.14 -18.88
CA VAL A 399 -19.59 -38.25 -18.46
C VAL A 399 -19.14 -38.80 -17.11
N MET A 400 -17.84 -38.92 -16.88
CA MET A 400 -17.28 -39.29 -15.57
C MET A 400 -17.68 -38.27 -14.50
N ASP A 401 -17.47 -36.97 -14.75
CA ASP A 401 -17.75 -35.92 -13.77
C ASP A 401 -19.25 -35.76 -13.52
N LYS A 402 -20.11 -35.92 -14.54
CA LYS A 402 -21.57 -35.95 -14.34
C LYS A 402 -22.02 -37.15 -13.51
N LEU A 403 -21.38 -38.32 -13.64
CA LEU A 403 -21.67 -39.49 -12.82
C LEU A 403 -21.17 -39.32 -11.37
N LEU A 404 -20.06 -38.61 -11.17
CA LEU A 404 -19.55 -38.23 -9.84
C LEU A 404 -20.33 -37.09 -9.17
N ALA A 405 -21.18 -36.38 -9.92
CA ALA A 405 -22.06 -35.32 -9.43
C ALA A 405 -23.44 -35.84 -8.94
N LEU A 406 -23.70 -37.15 -8.99
CA LEU A 406 -24.85 -37.80 -8.34
C LEU A 406 -24.77 -37.66 -6.81
N GLU A 407 -25.89 -37.82 -6.09
CA GLU A 407 -25.82 -37.85 -4.63
C GLU A 407 -25.02 -39.07 -4.14
N ALA A 408 -24.29 -38.93 -3.03
CA ALA A 408 -23.35 -39.97 -2.57
C ALA A 408 -24.02 -41.35 -2.33
N ASN A 409 -25.29 -41.35 -1.93
CA ASN A 409 -26.09 -42.56 -1.75
C ASN A 409 -26.44 -43.22 -3.10
N GLU A 410 -26.84 -42.40 -4.08
CA GLU A 410 -27.21 -42.84 -5.43
C GLU A 410 -25.99 -43.39 -6.17
N LEU A 411 -24.85 -42.70 -6.05
CA LEU A 411 -23.58 -43.13 -6.62
C LEU A 411 -23.13 -44.48 -6.06
N ASP A 412 -23.18 -44.70 -4.73
CA ASP A 412 -22.80 -46.00 -4.17
C ASP A 412 -23.79 -47.11 -4.53
N MET A 413 -25.10 -46.81 -4.64
CA MET A 413 -26.10 -47.75 -5.17
C MET A 413 -25.83 -48.11 -6.64
N VAL A 414 -25.54 -47.13 -7.50
CA VAL A 414 -25.19 -47.37 -8.91
C VAL A 414 -23.88 -48.17 -9.02
N LEU A 415 -22.90 -47.91 -8.15
CA LEU A 415 -21.61 -48.62 -8.13
C LEU A 415 -21.59 -49.95 -7.35
N GLN A 416 -22.70 -50.32 -6.71
CA GLN A 416 -22.89 -51.62 -6.06
C GLN A 416 -23.34 -52.71 -7.06
N TYR A 417 -24.04 -52.33 -8.14
CA TYR A 417 -24.55 -53.26 -9.16
C TYR A 417 -23.99 -52.91 -10.55
N PRO A 418 -23.06 -53.71 -11.13
CA PRO A 418 -22.42 -53.37 -12.41
C PRO A 418 -23.38 -53.14 -13.59
N ALA A 419 -24.58 -53.74 -13.56
CA ALA A 419 -25.64 -53.48 -14.53
C ALA A 419 -26.21 -52.04 -14.40
N ALA A 420 -26.44 -51.57 -13.17
CA ALA A 420 -26.85 -50.19 -12.89
C ALA A 420 -25.77 -49.19 -13.34
N THR A 421 -24.49 -49.48 -13.08
CA THR A 421 -23.38 -48.68 -13.60
C THR A 421 -23.44 -48.58 -15.12
N ARG A 422 -23.63 -49.71 -15.81
CA ARG A 422 -23.68 -49.78 -17.27
C ARG A 422 -24.83 -48.95 -17.84
N MET A 423 -26.06 -49.15 -17.35
CA MET A 423 -27.24 -48.43 -17.82
C MET A 423 -27.10 -46.91 -17.64
N THR A 424 -26.57 -46.45 -16.51
CA THR A 424 -26.33 -45.02 -16.25
C THR A 424 -25.22 -44.47 -17.16
N VAL A 425 -24.13 -45.21 -17.36
CA VAL A 425 -23.03 -44.84 -18.27
C VAL A 425 -23.50 -44.75 -19.72
N GLU A 426 -24.23 -45.75 -20.22
CA GLU A 426 -24.75 -45.79 -21.60
C GLU A 426 -25.77 -44.66 -21.85
N ARG A 427 -26.62 -44.36 -20.86
CA ARG A 427 -27.55 -43.22 -20.89
C ARG A 427 -26.81 -41.89 -21.02
N LEU A 428 -25.79 -41.65 -20.19
CA LEU A 428 -24.97 -40.44 -20.24
C LEU A 428 -24.14 -40.34 -21.53
N LEU A 429 -23.60 -41.46 -22.02
CA LEU A 429 -22.92 -41.54 -23.32
C LEU A 429 -23.87 -41.20 -24.49
N GLY A 430 -25.12 -41.65 -24.45
CA GLY A 430 -26.14 -41.31 -25.45
C GLY A 430 -26.47 -39.81 -25.48
N VAL A 431 -26.60 -39.17 -24.31
CA VAL A 431 -26.77 -37.70 -24.22
C VAL A 431 -25.52 -36.98 -24.74
N TYR A 432 -24.33 -37.41 -24.33
CA TYR A 432 -23.05 -36.83 -24.75
C TYR A 432 -22.84 -36.90 -26.27
N GLN A 433 -23.09 -38.05 -26.89
CA GLN A 433 -22.94 -38.26 -28.33
C GLN A 433 -24.02 -37.56 -29.15
N GLY A 434 -25.24 -37.41 -28.61
CA GLY A 434 -26.36 -36.79 -29.32
C GLY A 434 -26.46 -35.26 -29.15
N GLN A 435 -25.97 -34.70 -28.04
CA GLN A 435 -26.22 -33.31 -27.64
C GLN A 435 -24.98 -32.57 -27.09
N GLY A 436 -23.83 -33.25 -26.93
CA GLY A 436 -22.57 -32.63 -26.48
C GLY A 436 -22.39 -32.59 -24.96
N ALA A 437 -21.34 -31.89 -24.52
CA ALA A 437 -20.98 -31.76 -23.10
C ALA A 437 -21.97 -30.89 -22.32
N ASP A 438 -22.30 -29.71 -22.85
CA ASP A 438 -23.15 -28.69 -22.22
C ASP A 438 -24.54 -29.24 -21.85
N ALA A 439 -25.06 -30.18 -22.65
CA ALA A 439 -26.31 -30.88 -22.39
C ALA A 439 -26.25 -31.73 -21.10
N LEU A 440 -25.10 -32.35 -20.80
CA LEU A 440 -24.94 -33.16 -19.58
C LEU A 440 -25.07 -32.33 -18.30
N GLU A 441 -24.64 -31.07 -18.30
CA GLU A 441 -24.77 -30.21 -17.11
C GLU A 441 -26.24 -30.05 -16.72
N SER A 442 -27.08 -29.65 -17.69
CA SER A 442 -28.53 -29.50 -17.51
C SER A 442 -29.32 -30.81 -17.41
N TYR A 443 -28.75 -31.94 -17.84
CA TYR A 443 -29.42 -33.24 -17.82
C TYR A 443 -29.66 -33.74 -16.38
N SER A 444 -30.93 -33.90 -16.00
CA SER A 444 -31.29 -34.60 -14.76
C SER A 444 -31.18 -36.11 -14.99
N VAL A 445 -30.38 -36.80 -14.18
CA VAL A 445 -30.19 -38.26 -14.31
C VAL A 445 -31.38 -38.96 -13.64
N PRO A 446 -32.16 -39.79 -14.35
CA PRO A 446 -33.26 -40.52 -13.74
C PRO A 446 -32.74 -41.52 -12.71
N LEU A 447 -33.21 -41.39 -11.47
CA LEU A 447 -32.85 -42.26 -10.34
C LEU A 447 -33.24 -43.71 -10.61
N LEU A 448 -32.51 -44.67 -10.03
CA LEU A 448 -32.93 -46.07 -10.04
C LEU A 448 -34.19 -46.23 -9.20
N SER A 449 -35.26 -46.74 -9.80
CA SER A 449 -36.48 -47.07 -9.07
C SER A 449 -36.30 -48.34 -8.23
N TRP A 450 -37.23 -48.58 -7.31
CA TRP A 450 -37.24 -49.82 -6.53
C TRP A 450 -37.47 -51.06 -7.41
N GLU A 451 -38.19 -50.90 -8.53
CA GLU A 451 -38.46 -51.94 -9.53
C GLU A 451 -37.20 -52.24 -10.38
N ASP A 452 -36.42 -51.22 -10.75
CA ASP A 452 -35.09 -51.40 -11.36
C ASP A 452 -34.15 -52.16 -10.41
N LEU A 453 -34.18 -51.83 -9.11
CA LEU A 453 -33.35 -52.49 -8.09
C LEU A 453 -33.77 -53.93 -7.81
N GLN A 454 -35.06 -54.27 -7.92
CA GLN A 454 -35.52 -55.65 -7.87
C GLN A 454 -35.06 -56.44 -9.09
N THR A 455 -35.30 -55.94 -10.31
CA THR A 455 -34.90 -56.65 -11.54
C THR A 455 -33.39 -56.87 -11.63
N ILE A 456 -32.57 -55.90 -11.19
CA ILE A 456 -31.10 -55.99 -11.10
C ILE A 456 -30.62 -56.94 -9.98
N ARG A 457 -31.46 -57.25 -8.97
CA ARG A 457 -31.17 -58.23 -7.91
C ARG A 457 -31.67 -59.65 -8.19
N GLU A 458 -32.73 -59.77 -8.99
CA GLU A 458 -33.48 -61.02 -9.20
C GLU A 458 -33.11 -61.73 -10.51
N GLY A 459 -32.42 -61.07 -11.45
CA GLY A 459 -32.13 -61.60 -12.80
C GLY A 459 -30.64 -61.63 -13.22
N ASP A 460 -30.29 -62.64 -14.02
CA ASP A 460 -28.97 -62.80 -14.66
C ASP A 460 -28.70 -61.72 -15.74
N GLY A 461 -28.08 -60.61 -15.34
CA GLY A 461 -26.96 -59.94 -16.04
C GLY A 461 -27.04 -59.43 -17.50
N THR A 462 -28.02 -59.81 -18.33
CA THR A 462 -28.02 -59.53 -19.79
C THR A 462 -29.14 -58.64 -20.30
N ASP A 463 -30.38 -58.79 -19.82
CA ASP A 463 -31.55 -58.16 -20.45
C ASP A 463 -32.42 -57.35 -19.46
N VAL A 464 -32.27 -56.03 -19.50
CA VAL A 464 -33.21 -55.07 -18.89
C VAL A 464 -33.72 -54.14 -20.02
N PRO A 465 -35.04 -53.97 -20.21
CA PRO A 465 -35.56 -53.08 -21.24
C PRO A 465 -35.11 -51.62 -21.03
N ALA A 466 -34.76 -50.93 -22.13
CA ALA A 466 -34.42 -49.52 -22.06
C ALA A 466 -35.64 -48.69 -21.61
N LEU A 467 -35.50 -47.99 -20.47
CA LEU A 467 -36.48 -47.03 -19.99
C LEU A 467 -36.74 -45.95 -21.07
N PRO A 468 -37.99 -45.47 -21.25
CA PRO A 468 -38.33 -44.52 -22.30
C PRO A 468 -37.51 -43.22 -22.23
N PRO A 469 -37.23 -42.56 -23.38
CA PRO A 469 -36.61 -41.24 -23.37
C PRO A 469 -37.45 -40.26 -22.55
N ALA A 470 -36.80 -39.45 -21.73
CA ALA A 470 -37.46 -38.58 -20.76
C ALA A 470 -38.39 -37.56 -21.43
N GLN A 471 -39.69 -37.84 -21.39
CA GLN A 471 -40.70 -36.80 -21.53
C GLN A 471 -40.59 -35.85 -20.32
N GLN A 472 -40.89 -34.56 -20.54
CA GLN A 472 -40.87 -33.54 -19.49
C GLN A 472 -42.01 -33.80 -18.50
N GLN A 473 -41.78 -34.67 -17.51
CA GLN A 473 -42.73 -34.91 -16.43
C GLN A 473 -42.74 -33.70 -15.50
N GLU A 474 -43.89 -33.02 -15.43
CA GLU A 474 -44.11 -31.90 -14.53
C GLU A 474 -43.84 -32.32 -13.08
N VAL A 475 -43.06 -31.52 -12.37
CA VAL A 475 -42.73 -31.76 -10.96
C VAL A 475 -44.00 -31.62 -10.12
N ARG A 476 -44.65 -32.76 -9.82
CA ARG A 476 -45.66 -32.84 -8.76
C ARG A 476 -45.00 -32.54 -7.42
N ARG A 477 -45.04 -31.27 -7.02
CA ARG A 477 -44.77 -30.86 -5.64
C ARG A 477 -45.69 -31.66 -4.71
N LEU A 478 -45.12 -32.53 -3.90
CA LEU A 478 -45.81 -33.10 -2.76
C LEU A 478 -45.83 -32.03 -1.66
N GLU A 479 -46.94 -31.29 -1.60
CA GLU A 479 -47.16 -30.30 -0.55
C GLU A 479 -47.28 -30.99 0.82
N ALA A 480 -46.73 -30.37 1.87
CA ALA A 480 -46.67 -30.93 3.21
C ALA A 480 -48.03 -30.86 3.93
N GLY A 481 -48.94 -31.77 3.60
CA GLY A 481 -50.23 -31.94 4.29
C GLY A 481 -50.09 -32.71 5.61
N GLY A 482 -50.09 -32.02 6.74
CA GLY A 482 -50.04 -32.64 8.08
C GLY A 482 -51.40 -33.06 8.64
N SER A 483 -51.45 -34.13 9.43
CA SER A 483 -52.66 -34.54 10.19
C SER A 483 -52.34 -35.27 11.51
N ALA A 484 -52.54 -34.55 12.61
CA ALA A 484 -52.95 -34.95 13.96
C ALA A 484 -52.63 -36.36 14.57
N ALA A 485 -51.88 -36.31 15.69
CA ALA A 485 -52.23 -36.88 17.01
C ALA A 485 -52.21 -38.43 17.22
N PRO A 486 -52.12 -38.97 18.47
CA PRO A 486 -52.24 -38.29 19.78
C PRO A 486 -51.08 -38.52 20.78
N ALA A 487 -51.25 -37.97 22.00
CA ALA A 487 -50.39 -38.14 23.18
C ALA A 487 -50.81 -39.41 24.01
N ALA A 488 -50.26 -39.76 25.18
CA ALA A 488 -49.31 -39.15 26.13
C ALA A 488 -48.70 -40.22 27.06
N GLN A 489 -47.64 -39.91 27.83
CA GLN A 489 -47.59 -40.07 29.31
C GLN A 489 -46.20 -39.81 29.93
N ALA A 490 -46.21 -39.33 31.18
CA ALA A 490 -45.12 -39.23 32.19
C ALA A 490 -43.82 -38.43 31.82
N GLY A 491 -43.35 -37.50 32.65
CA GLY A 491 -43.91 -36.93 33.88
C GLY A 491 -42.94 -35.91 34.54
N GLU A 492 -43.48 -34.90 35.23
CA GLU A 492 -42.70 -33.87 35.95
C GLU A 492 -42.82 -34.04 37.47
N GLU A 493 -41.71 -33.83 38.21
CA GLU A 493 -41.58 -33.31 39.59
C GLU A 493 -40.14 -33.59 40.12
N SER A 494 -39.48 -32.79 40.96
CA SER A 494 -39.77 -31.40 41.40
C SER A 494 -38.52 -30.66 41.90
N GLN A 495 -38.49 -29.33 41.67
CA GLN A 495 -37.87 -28.21 42.41
C GLN A 495 -36.65 -28.38 43.38
N LYS A 496 -35.63 -27.51 43.15
CA LYS A 496 -34.93 -26.62 44.14
C LYS A 496 -34.00 -27.28 45.21
N GLN A 497 -33.07 -26.57 45.89
CA GLN A 497 -32.71 -25.13 45.95
C GLN A 497 -31.21 -24.88 46.30
N ASP A 498 -30.73 -23.66 46.04
CA ASP A 498 -29.61 -22.85 46.62
C ASP A 498 -28.44 -23.46 47.43
N GLY A 499 -27.25 -22.88 47.24
CA GLY A 499 -26.17 -22.87 48.25
C GLY A 499 -24.74 -22.95 47.67
N GLY A 500 -23.96 -21.86 47.69
CA GLY A 500 -22.61 -21.82 47.13
C GLY A 500 -21.47 -21.70 48.16
N GLY A 501 -20.23 -21.86 47.69
CA GLY A 501 -19.00 -21.39 48.37
C GLY A 501 -17.87 -22.43 48.52
N GLY A 502 -16.62 -21.97 48.34
CA GLY A 502 -15.44 -22.49 49.05
C GLY A 502 -14.58 -23.60 48.41
N ASP A 503 -13.45 -23.19 47.81
CA ASP A 503 -12.10 -23.78 47.95
C ASP A 503 -11.75 -25.26 47.62
N ALA A 504 -10.43 -25.51 47.64
CA ALA A 504 -9.74 -26.79 47.89
C ALA A 504 -9.69 -27.89 46.79
N SER A 505 -8.80 -27.65 45.81
CA SER A 505 -7.60 -28.50 45.51
C SER A 505 -7.70 -30.00 45.16
N ALA A 506 -6.98 -30.36 44.08
CA ALA A 506 -6.31 -31.64 43.80
C ALA A 506 -7.22 -32.87 43.54
N THR A 507 -6.74 -34.02 43.01
CA THR A 507 -5.41 -34.51 42.57
C THR A 507 -5.51 -35.19 41.19
N GLY A 508 -4.43 -35.27 40.40
CA GLY A 508 -4.49 -36.04 39.13
C GLY A 508 -3.26 -36.18 38.23
N VAL A 509 -2.04 -35.81 38.65
CA VAL A 509 -0.82 -35.94 37.83
C VAL A 509 0.36 -36.40 38.68
N LEU A 510 1.11 -37.41 38.18
CA LEU A 510 2.48 -37.89 38.47
C LEU A 510 2.53 -39.43 38.27
N PRO A 511 3.70 -40.09 38.12
CA PRO A 511 5.07 -39.55 38.20
C PRO A 511 5.89 -39.71 36.91
N ALA A 512 7.13 -39.21 36.95
CA ALA A 512 8.20 -39.51 36.01
C ALA A 512 9.33 -40.29 36.72
N ALA A 513 10.15 -41.02 35.94
CA ALA A 513 11.48 -41.54 36.28
C ALA A 513 12.20 -41.80 34.93
N GLU A 514 13.45 -41.41 34.61
CA GLU A 514 14.74 -41.20 35.32
C GLU A 514 15.77 -42.32 35.04
N ALA A 515 16.85 -41.96 34.34
CA ALA A 515 18.25 -42.46 34.39
C ALA A 515 19.01 -41.88 33.15
N ALA A 516 20.12 -41.13 33.19
CA ALA A 516 21.41 -41.23 33.91
C ALA A 516 22.37 -42.29 33.30
N ALA A 517 23.68 -42.09 33.10
CA ALA A 517 24.63 -40.95 33.26
C ALA A 517 25.75 -41.06 32.16
N ALA A 518 26.93 -40.40 32.11
CA ALA A 518 27.73 -39.52 32.99
C ALA A 518 28.69 -38.62 32.12
N ALA A 519 29.26 -37.49 32.59
CA ALA A 519 30.60 -37.28 33.20
C ALA A 519 31.84 -37.60 32.30
N THR A 520 32.98 -36.86 32.31
CA THR A 520 33.74 -36.22 33.41
C THR A 520 34.70 -35.08 32.96
N HIS A 521 34.94 -34.06 33.83
CA HIS A 521 36.20 -33.30 34.15
C HIS A 521 37.11 -32.70 33.02
N ASP A 522 38.00 -31.69 33.19
CA ASP A 522 38.46 -30.75 34.26
C ASP A 522 39.34 -29.63 33.61
N ALA A 523 39.90 -28.57 34.24
CA ALA A 523 39.57 -27.72 35.42
C ALA A 523 40.60 -26.54 35.54
N SER A 524 40.41 -25.67 36.56
CA SER A 524 41.25 -24.51 36.98
C SER A 524 41.28 -23.30 36.02
N ALA A 525 41.18 -22.02 36.41
CA ALA A 525 41.20 -21.24 37.67
C ALA A 525 42.52 -20.54 38.05
N THR A 526 42.45 -19.21 38.20
CA THR A 526 43.42 -18.32 38.88
C THR A 526 42.65 -17.06 39.34
N ALA A 527 43.26 -16.11 40.07
CA ALA A 527 42.51 -15.09 40.83
C ALA A 527 43.21 -13.72 41.01
N ALA A 528 42.45 -12.79 41.61
CA ALA A 528 42.78 -11.40 42.05
C ALA A 528 42.79 -10.30 40.97
N GLY A 529 42.34 -9.06 41.26
CA GLY A 529 41.59 -8.58 42.43
C GLY A 529 41.72 -7.06 42.68
N GLY A 530 40.74 -6.45 43.38
CA GLY A 530 40.92 -5.13 44.04
C GLY A 530 39.90 -4.02 43.73
N MET A 531 38.95 -3.84 44.68
CA MET A 531 38.63 -2.61 45.44
C MET A 531 39.39 -1.30 45.10
N HIS A 532 38.88 -0.07 45.29
CA HIS A 532 37.61 0.46 45.86
C HIS A 532 37.52 1.96 45.51
N GLY A 533 36.34 2.60 45.66
CA GLY A 533 36.24 4.08 45.72
C GLY A 533 34.86 4.64 45.37
N ALA A 534 34.27 5.43 46.28
CA ALA A 534 33.02 6.17 46.05
C ALA A 534 33.04 7.49 46.84
N HIS A 535 32.65 8.60 46.20
CA HIS A 535 32.24 9.90 46.77
C HIS A 535 31.54 10.68 45.61
N THR A 536 30.24 10.98 45.61
CA THR A 536 29.42 11.90 46.43
C THR A 536 29.53 13.39 46.08
N VAL A 537 28.51 13.88 45.35
CA VAL A 537 27.77 15.16 45.54
C VAL A 537 28.53 16.50 45.52
N GLU A 538 28.17 17.38 44.57
CA GLU A 538 27.68 18.75 44.84
C GLU A 538 26.96 19.35 43.60
N ALA A 539 26.29 20.52 43.73
CA ALA A 539 25.41 21.06 42.68
C ALA A 539 25.18 22.59 42.76
N ALA A 540 24.93 23.20 41.57
CA ALA A 540 24.38 24.56 41.34
C ALA A 540 25.29 25.76 41.77
N PRO A 541 24.97 27.03 41.42
CA PRO A 541 23.88 27.55 40.58
C PRO A 541 24.35 28.40 39.36
N ALA A 542 23.42 29.10 38.71
CA ALA A 542 23.63 30.02 37.58
C ALA A 542 23.84 31.49 38.02
N ASN A 543 24.08 32.39 37.05
CA ASN A 543 23.67 33.80 37.05
C ASN A 543 23.84 34.40 35.63
N ASP A 544 23.19 35.56 35.41
CA ASP A 544 22.94 36.18 34.10
C ASP A 544 23.85 37.39 33.75
N ASP A 545 23.46 38.08 32.68
CA ASP A 545 23.63 39.51 32.36
C ASP A 545 24.78 40.05 31.45
N ASP A 546 24.29 40.83 30.46
CA ASP A 546 24.80 42.07 29.86
C ASP A 546 26.04 42.19 28.94
N ALA A 547 25.69 42.37 27.65
CA ALA A 547 25.87 43.63 26.89
C ALA A 547 27.24 44.11 26.35
N ALA A 548 27.29 44.10 25.01
CA ALA A 548 27.59 45.25 24.14
C ALA A 548 29.05 45.71 23.83
N SER A 549 29.26 45.79 22.50
CA SER A 549 29.94 46.87 21.75
C SER A 549 31.42 46.73 21.29
N CYS A 550 31.55 46.81 19.96
CA CYS A 550 32.58 47.50 19.17
C CYS A 550 34.08 47.36 19.51
N SER A 551 34.85 46.83 18.55
CA SER A 551 35.67 47.68 17.65
C SER A 551 36.17 46.94 16.41
N LEU A 552 36.61 47.72 15.41
CA LEU A 552 37.17 47.29 14.12
C LEU A 552 38.65 46.88 14.28
N ASP A 553 39.14 45.93 13.47
CA ASP A 553 39.91 46.28 12.26
C ASP A 553 40.20 45.06 11.35
N GLY A 554 40.52 45.32 10.09
CA GLY A 554 40.47 44.32 9.00
C GLY A 554 41.69 43.42 8.82
N GLY A 555 41.45 42.29 8.14
CA GLY A 555 42.47 41.38 7.59
C GLY A 555 41.87 40.55 6.46
N SER A 556 42.36 40.73 5.24
CA SER A 556 41.85 40.04 4.04
C SER A 556 42.66 38.79 3.73
N ASP A 557 42.00 37.64 3.55
CA ASP A 557 42.45 36.57 2.66
C ASP A 557 41.33 35.51 2.45
N GLY A 558 41.34 34.85 1.28
CA GLY A 558 40.73 33.52 1.12
C GLY A 558 39.19 33.38 1.07
N ALA A 559 38.49 34.10 0.19
CA ALA A 559 37.06 33.86 -0.06
C ALA A 559 36.82 32.53 -0.83
N ALA A 560 36.77 31.40 -0.11
CA ALA A 560 36.39 30.08 -0.62
C ALA A 560 35.73 29.21 0.46
N SER A 561 34.70 28.46 0.08
CA SER A 561 33.98 27.44 0.87
C SER A 561 33.43 27.85 2.26
N GLU A 562 32.33 28.62 2.27
CA GLU A 562 31.37 28.69 3.40
C GLU A 562 29.98 28.17 2.98
N ALA A 563 29.94 27.08 2.19
CA ALA A 563 28.70 26.48 1.67
C ALA A 563 28.24 25.20 2.41
N ASP A 564 29.08 24.65 3.30
CA ASP A 564 28.92 23.28 3.84
C ASP A 564 28.36 23.20 5.27
N SER A 565 28.07 24.33 5.94
CA SER A 565 27.53 24.36 7.31
C SER A 565 26.02 24.67 7.35
N ILE A 566 25.21 23.93 6.59
CA ILE A 566 23.74 23.95 6.77
C ILE A 566 23.42 23.17 8.04
N ASP A 567 22.92 23.86 9.07
CA ASP A 567 22.88 23.30 10.41
C ASP A 567 21.83 22.19 10.61
N LEU A 568 22.05 21.32 11.60
CA LEU A 568 21.06 20.27 11.92
C LEU A 568 19.77 20.84 12.51
N GLU A 569 19.85 21.99 13.19
CA GLU A 569 18.67 22.69 13.68
C GLU A 569 17.90 23.36 12.51
N ASP A 570 18.55 23.88 11.48
CA ASP A 570 17.89 24.42 10.28
C ASP A 570 17.07 23.36 9.50
N LEU A 571 17.47 22.09 9.60
CA LEU A 571 16.78 20.92 9.03
C LEU A 571 15.54 20.48 9.83
N TYR A 572 15.49 20.77 11.14
CA TYR A 572 14.37 20.43 12.04
C TYR A 572 13.52 21.63 12.47
N ALA A 573 14.00 22.86 12.30
CA ALA A 573 13.21 24.11 12.34
C ALA A 573 12.33 24.29 11.08
N LEU A 574 12.09 23.18 10.36
CA LEU A 574 11.15 23.05 9.26
C LEU A 574 9.84 22.37 9.69
N ASP A 575 9.55 22.29 10.99
CA ASP A 575 8.35 21.66 11.57
C ASP A 575 7.50 22.66 12.39
#